data_AF-A0A1I3V8A0-F1
#
_entry.id   AF-A0A1I3V8A0-F1
#
_cell.length_a   1.000
_cell.length_b   1.000
_cell.length_c   1.000
_cell.angle_alpha   90.00
_cell.angle_beta   90.00
_cell.angle_gamma   90.00
#
_symmetry.space_group_name_H-M   'P 1'
#
loop_
_entity.id
_entity.type
_entity.pdbx_description
1 polymer ?
#
loop_
_entity_poly.entity_id
_entity_poly.type
_entity_poly.pdbx_seq_one_letter_code
_entity_poly.pdbx_strand_id
1 'polypeptide(L)'
;MPRSLDLNRLKQFETQAPDRPAPVPETALTPLVADTARWPSREPQRDGQVSIKAPLEVIDRFRKLCRDDRRTYADMLSILMETHARAEPAKT
;
A
#
# COMPACT_ATOMS: atom_id res chain seq x y z
N MET A 1 41.78 -16.16 -14.16
CA MET A 1 41.21 -15.21 -15.13
C MET A 1 39.69 -15.26 -15.00
N PRO A 2 38.98 -14.16 -14.68
CA PRO A 2 37.53 -14.19 -14.57
C PRO A 2 36.89 -14.43 -15.96
N ARG A 3 35.83 -15.25 -16.01
CA ARG A 3 35.11 -15.54 -17.25
C ARG A 3 34.46 -14.27 -17.78
N SER A 4 34.74 -13.94 -19.03
CA SER A 4 34.12 -12.80 -19.72
C SER A 4 32.60 -12.97 -19.77
N LEU A 5 31.88 -11.92 -19.42
CA LEU A 5 30.42 -11.89 -19.50
C LEU A 5 29.99 -12.00 -20.97
N ASP A 6 29.27 -13.07 -21.30
CA ASP A 6 28.78 -13.29 -22.66
C ASP A 6 27.50 -12.48 -22.91
N LEU A 7 27.65 -11.38 -23.65
CA LEU A 7 26.56 -10.45 -23.97
C LEU A 7 25.51 -11.07 -24.92
N ASN A 8 25.86 -12.12 -25.67
CA ASN A 8 24.88 -12.82 -26.51
C ASN A 8 23.92 -13.65 -25.65
N ARG A 9 24.41 -14.22 -24.55
CA ARG A 9 23.57 -14.94 -23.58
C ARG A 9 22.62 -14.03 -22.80
N LEU A 10 22.82 -12.71 -22.84
CA LEU A 10 21.91 -11.75 -22.22
C LEU A 10 20.71 -11.45 -23.15
N LYS A 11 20.91 -11.46 -24.47
CA LYS A 11 19.85 -11.19 -25.46
C LYS A 11 18.70 -12.18 -25.46
N GLN A 12 18.92 -13.42 -25.06
CA GLN A 12 17.84 -14.43 -24.92
C GLN A 12 16.82 -14.09 -23.81
N PHE A 13 17.13 -13.15 -22.92
CA PHE A 13 16.21 -12.67 -21.87
C PHE A 13 15.57 -11.31 -22.21
N GLU A 14 16.00 -10.66 -23.30
CA GLU A 14 15.28 -9.52 -23.83
C GLU A 14 13.97 -10.04 -24.44
N THR A 15 12.92 -10.00 -23.61
CA THR A 15 11.56 -10.32 -24.02
C THR A 15 11.25 -9.48 -25.25
N GLN A 16 11.09 -10.16 -26.39
CA GLN A 16 10.75 -9.57 -27.66
C GLN A 16 9.56 -8.64 -27.44
N ALA A 17 9.79 -7.33 -27.60
CA ALA A 17 8.73 -6.34 -27.49
C ALA A 17 7.64 -6.72 -28.49
N PRO A 18 6.39 -6.94 -28.06
CA PRO A 18 5.31 -7.15 -29.01
C PRO A 18 5.20 -5.88 -29.86
N ASP A 19 5.18 -6.09 -31.17
CA ASP A 19 4.96 -5.10 -32.21
C ASP A 19 3.81 -4.16 -31.80
N ARG A 20 4.12 -2.89 -31.55
CA ARG A 20 3.18 -1.89 -31.03
C ARG A 20 2.64 -1.06 -32.19
N PRO A 21 1.36 -1.16 -32.56
CA PRO A 21 0.69 -0.06 -33.24
C PRO A 21 0.41 1.08 -32.24
N ALA A 22 0.69 2.31 -32.67
CA ALA A 22 0.42 3.67 -32.16
C ALA A 22 -0.21 3.93 -30.76
N PRO A 23 0.10 5.08 -30.11
CA PRO A 23 -0.27 5.35 -28.72
C PRO A 23 -1.75 5.74 -28.57
N VAL A 24 -2.44 5.10 -27.62
CA VAL A 24 -3.76 5.53 -27.09
C VAL A 24 -3.64 5.86 -25.60
N PRO A 25 -4.36 6.87 -25.11
CA PRO A 25 -4.03 7.57 -23.87
C PRO A 25 -4.45 6.78 -22.61
N GLU A 26 -3.67 7.07 -21.58
CA GLU A 26 -3.77 6.69 -20.17
C GLU A 26 -5.19 6.87 -19.60
N THR A 27 -5.99 5.80 -19.47
CA THR A 27 -7.07 5.67 -18.48
C THR A 27 -7.43 4.19 -18.33
N ALA A 28 -7.68 3.78 -17.08
CA ALA A 28 -8.07 2.45 -16.60
C ALA A 28 -6.91 1.50 -16.23
N LEU A 29 -6.27 1.79 -15.10
CA LEU A 29 -5.70 0.75 -14.25
C LEU A 29 -6.85 -0.07 -13.64
N THR A 30 -7.41 -1.00 -14.40
CA THR A 30 -8.09 -2.15 -13.81
C THR A 30 -6.98 -3.06 -13.29
N PRO A 31 -6.90 -3.37 -11.98
CA PRO A 31 -5.99 -4.43 -11.57
C PRO A 31 -6.56 -5.72 -12.17
N LEU A 32 -5.92 -6.19 -13.25
CA LEU A 32 -6.09 -7.53 -13.74
C LEU A 32 -5.79 -8.43 -12.55
N VAL A 33 -6.84 -9.00 -11.95
CA VAL A 33 -6.74 -10.07 -10.95
C VAL A 33 -6.25 -11.29 -11.71
N ALA A 34 -4.98 -11.24 -12.12
CA ALA A 34 -4.25 -12.40 -12.50
C ALA A 34 -4.09 -13.19 -11.19
N ASP A 35 -4.75 -14.32 -11.12
CA ASP A 35 -4.52 -15.39 -10.16
C ASP A 35 -3.11 -15.95 -10.40
N THR A 36 -2.09 -15.10 -10.24
CA THR A 36 -0.71 -15.53 -10.12
C THR A 36 -0.62 -16.12 -8.73
N ALA A 37 -0.67 -17.46 -8.67
CA ALA A 37 -0.40 -18.28 -7.50
C ALA A 37 0.42 -17.52 -6.48
N ARG A 38 -0.28 -16.94 -5.50
CA ARG A 38 0.30 -16.10 -4.46
C ARG A 38 1.32 -16.96 -3.75
N TRP A 39 2.60 -16.60 -3.85
CA TRP A 39 3.69 -17.36 -3.24
C TRP A 39 3.30 -17.70 -1.79
N PRO A 40 3.31 -18.98 -1.38
CA PRO A 40 2.82 -19.40 -0.06
C PRO A 40 3.58 -18.75 1.10
N SER A 41 4.76 -18.18 0.83
CA SER A 41 5.59 -17.46 1.79
C SER A 41 5.18 -15.99 2.02
N ARG A 42 4.26 -15.41 1.24
CA ARG A 42 3.75 -14.05 1.55
C ARG A 42 2.56 -14.16 2.49
N GLU A 43 2.77 -13.85 3.76
CA GLU A 43 1.68 -13.64 4.71
C GLU A 43 0.61 -12.71 4.10
N PRO A 44 -0.68 -12.98 4.36
CA PRO A 44 -1.74 -12.09 3.92
C PRO A 44 -1.49 -10.70 4.49
N GLN A 45 -1.48 -9.68 3.63
CA GLN A 45 -1.35 -8.29 4.08
C GLN A 45 -2.58 -7.96 4.92
N ARG A 46 -2.36 -7.76 6.23
CA ARG A 46 -3.43 -7.45 7.20
C ARG A 46 -3.66 -5.95 7.34
N ASP A 47 -2.76 -5.14 6.78
CA ASP A 47 -2.83 -3.70 6.84
C ASP A 47 -3.78 -3.13 5.78
N GLY A 48 -4.79 -2.41 6.25
CA GLY A 48 -5.67 -1.59 5.42
C GLY A 48 -5.26 -0.12 5.46
N GLN A 49 -5.49 0.60 4.37
CA GLN A 49 -5.26 2.04 4.31
C GLN A 49 -6.61 2.77 4.22
N VAL A 50 -6.80 3.79 5.07
CA VAL A 50 -7.96 4.69 5.01
C VAL A 50 -7.47 6.12 4.86
N SER A 51 -8.11 6.90 3.99
CA SER A 51 -7.84 8.32 3.83
C SER A 51 -8.83 9.13 4.68
N ILE A 52 -8.34 9.86 5.68
CA ILE A 52 -9.17 10.71 6.54
C ILE A 52 -9.19 12.13 5.96
N LYS A 53 -10.40 12.66 5.70
CA LYS A 53 -10.62 14.05 5.28
C LYS A 53 -11.30 14.80 6.43
N ALA A 54 -10.69 15.90 6.86
CA ALA A 54 -11.20 16.75 7.92
C ALA A 54 -10.67 18.19 7.74
N PRO A 55 -11.26 19.19 8.44
CA PRO A 55 -10.72 20.54 8.49
C PRO A 55 -9.26 20.56 8.96
N LEU A 56 -8.47 21.50 8.44
CA LEU A 56 -7.03 21.59 8.71
C LEU A 56 -6.72 21.72 10.20
N GLU A 57 -7.55 22.46 10.95
CA GLU A 57 -7.43 22.64 12.40
C GLU A 57 -7.53 21.31 13.18
N VAL A 58 -8.40 20.40 12.72
CA VAL A 58 -8.61 19.09 13.36
C VAL A 58 -7.42 18.18 13.09
N ILE A 59 -6.94 18.17 11.84
CA ILE A 59 -5.76 17.39 11.45
C ILE A 59 -4.51 17.88 12.19
N ASP A 60 -4.32 19.19 12.32
CA ASP A 60 -3.17 19.73 13.03
C ASP A 60 -3.21 19.36 14.52
N ARG A 61 -4.38 19.51 15.17
CA ARG A 61 -4.58 19.08 16.55
C ARG A 61 -4.30 17.60 16.74
N PHE A 62 -4.79 16.75 15.84
CA PHE A 62 -4.53 15.31 15.90
C PHE A 62 -3.04 14.98 15.74
N ARG A 63 -2.36 15.64 14.80
CA ARG A 63 -0.91 15.47 14.59
C ARG A 63 -0.11 15.90 15.81
N LYS A 64 -0.48 17.04 16.43
CA LYS A 64 0.15 17.52 17.65
C LYS A 64 -0.03 16.53 18.80
N LEU A 65 -1.26 16.03 18.99
CA LEU A 65 -1.56 15.01 20.00
C LEU A 65 -0.69 13.76 19.83
N CYS A 66 -0.56 13.25 18.59
CA CYS A 66 0.29 12.09 18.32
C CYS A 66 1.78 12.36 18.59
N ARG A 67 2.24 13.59 18.30
CA ARG A 67 3.63 13.99 18.55
C ARG A 67 3.93 14.08 20.05
N ASP A 68 3.04 14.68 20.81
CA ASP A 68 3.21 14.88 22.25
C ASP A 68 3.25 13.53 22.98
N ASP A 69 2.39 12.58 22.58
CA ASP A 69 2.35 11.22 23.15
C ASP A 69 3.39 10.25 22.54
N ARG A 70 4.18 10.69 21.55
CA ARG A 70 5.16 9.87 20.80
C ARG A 70 4.58 8.57 20.22
N ARG A 71 3.36 8.64 19.69
CA ARG A 71 2.64 7.49 19.11
C ARG A 71 2.50 7.61 17.59
N THR A 72 2.31 6.47 16.93
CA THR A 72 1.93 6.44 15.52
C THR A 72 0.47 6.84 15.37
N TYR A 73 0.08 7.33 14.19
CA TYR A 73 -1.33 7.66 13.91
C TYR A 73 -2.25 6.45 14.06
N ALA A 74 -1.77 5.25 13.69
CA ALA A 74 -2.53 4.02 13.85
C ALA A 74 -2.74 3.66 15.33
N ASP A 75 -1.70 3.77 16.17
CA ASP A 75 -1.80 3.51 17.60
C ASP A 75 -2.75 4.51 18.30
N MET A 76 -2.61 5.79 17.97
CA MET A 76 -3.52 6.82 18.50
C MET A 76 -4.97 6.56 18.07
N LEU A 77 -5.19 6.15 16.82
CA LEU A 77 -6.52 5.81 16.33
C LEU A 77 -7.12 4.60 17.08
N SER A 78 -6.33 3.56 17.36
CA SER A 78 -6.77 2.40 18.15
C SER A 78 -7.22 2.79 19.55
N ILE A 79 -6.50 3.69 20.23
CA ILE A 79 -6.87 4.18 21.57
C ILE A 79 -8.18 4.97 21.51
N LEU A 80 -8.33 5.83 20.50
CA LEU A 80 -9.58 6.57 20.30
C LEU A 80 -10.76 5.62 20.05
N MET A 81 -10.54 4.54 19.30
CA MET A 81 -11.56 3.51 19.08
C MET A 81 -11.92 2.75 20.36
N GLU A 82 -10.93 2.31 21.13
CA GLU A 82 -11.15 1.57 22.38
C GLU A 82 -11.87 2.43 23.43
N THR A 83 -11.46 3.70 23.56
CA THR A 83 -12.08 4.63 24.50
C THR A 83 -13.54 4.94 24.12
N HIS A 84 -13.83 5.10 22.82
CA HIS A 84 -15.19 5.27 22.33
C HIS A 84 -16.04 4.02 22.53
N ALA A 85 -15.51 2.83 22.22
CA ALA A 85 -16.22 1.56 22.40
C ALA A 85 -16.57 1.29 23.87
N ARG A 86 -15.69 1.70 24.80
CA ARG A 86 -15.95 1.61 26.24
C ARG A 86 -16.97 2.64 26.74
N ALA A 87 -17.07 3.79 26.06
CA ALA A 87 -17.96 4.88 26.44
C ALA A 87 -19.41 4.68 25.95
N GLU A 88 -19.62 3.86 24.91
CA GLU A 88 -20.95 3.47 24.45
C GLU A 88 -21.52 2.38 25.39
N PRO A 89 -22.53 2.65 26.24
CA PRO A 89 -23.26 1.58 26.89
C PRO A 89 -23.96 0.77 25.79
N ALA A 90 -23.79 -0.55 25.80
CA ALA A 90 -24.43 -1.47 24.88
C ALA A 90 -25.91 -1.09 24.71
N LYS A 91 -26.24 -0.51 23.55
CA LYS A 91 -27.60 -0.15 23.19
C LYS A 91 -28.36 -1.45 23.00
N THR A 92 -29.03 -1.89 24.06
CA THR A 92 -29.97 -3.02 24.11
C THR A 92 -31.29 -2.59 23.51
#